data_AF-A0AAI8XMH7-F1
#
_entry.id   AF-A0AAI8XMH7-F1
#
_cell.length_a   1.000
_cell.length_b   1.000
_cell.length_c   1.000
_cell.angle_alpha   90.00
_cell.angle_beta   90.00
_cell.angle_gamma   90.00
#
_symmetry.space_group_name_H-M   'P 1'
#
loop_
_entity.id
_entity.type
_entity.pdbx_description
1 polymer ?
#
loop_
_entity_poly.entity_id
_entity_poly.type
_entity_poly.pdbx_seq_one_letter_code
_entity_poly.pdbx_strand_id
1 'polypeptide(L)'
;MPTWSWIAIAVIAVVVVVVVLIAAASIMRRRRSERLKSQFGPEYARAVDTAGDRRAGEKELLARERKRDKLDIRELAPDSRARYLQAWSAMQTGFVDDPAESVGTADRLVTDVMRERGYPIDDFEQRAADISVDHPKVVEHYRAAHILHLAQQKGDIGTEAQREAIVHYRALFEQLLGNDDSGKDSQRRREHDDSRQHHG
;
A
#
# COMPACT_ATOMS: atom_id res chain seq x y z
N MET A 1 -12.87 -25.93 -58.05
CA MET A 1 -12.05 -25.45 -56.93
C MET A 1 -11.47 -26.66 -56.21
N PRO A 2 -10.15 -26.90 -56.26
CA PRO A 2 -9.56 -28.03 -55.54
C PRO A 2 -9.81 -27.85 -54.04
N THR A 3 -10.28 -28.90 -53.37
CA THR A 3 -10.56 -28.93 -51.92
C THR A 3 -9.35 -28.51 -51.07
N TRP A 4 -8.14 -28.68 -51.61
CA TRP A 4 -6.87 -28.20 -51.07
C TRP A 4 -6.84 -26.69 -50.80
N SER A 5 -7.47 -25.86 -51.64
CA SER A 5 -7.52 -24.41 -51.43
C SER A 5 -8.34 -24.05 -50.20
N TRP A 6 -9.46 -24.74 -49.95
CA TRP A 6 -10.28 -24.52 -48.76
C TRP A 6 -9.59 -24.99 -47.48
N ILE A 7 -8.85 -26.09 -47.53
CA ILE A 7 -8.03 -26.57 -46.41
C ILE A 7 -6.93 -25.56 -46.08
N ALA A 8 -6.22 -25.04 -47.09
CA ALA A 8 -5.19 -24.02 -46.89
C ALA A 8 -5.76 -22.73 -46.27
N ILE A 9 -6.91 -22.26 -46.75
CA ILE A 9 -7.60 -21.08 -46.20
C ILE A 9 -8.00 -21.33 -44.74
N ALA A 10 -8.56 -22.49 -44.43
CA ALA A 10 -8.97 -22.85 -43.07
C ALA A 10 -7.78 -22.88 -42.10
N VAL A 11 -6.64 -23.46 -42.51
CA VAL A 11 -5.41 -23.48 -41.70
C VAL A 11 -4.90 -22.06 -41.45
N ILE A 12 -4.85 -21.22 -42.49
CA ILE A 12 -4.43 -19.81 -42.36
C ILE A 12 -5.36 -19.07 -41.39
N ALA A 13 -6.68 -19.25 -41.51
CA ALA A 13 -7.63 -18.63 -40.61
C ALA A 13 -7.40 -19.04 -39.15
N VAL A 14 -7.16 -20.32 -38.87
CA VAL A 14 -6.84 -20.82 -37.51
C VAL A 14 -5.55 -20.19 -36.98
N VAL A 15 -4.49 -20.14 -37.79
CA VAL A 15 -3.22 -19.53 -37.40
C VAL A 15 -3.40 -18.05 -37.08
N VAL A 16 -4.15 -17.31 -37.90
CA VAL A 16 -4.46 -15.89 -37.66
C VAL A 16 -5.20 -15.72 -36.33
N VAL A 17 -6.22 -16.54 -36.05
CA VAL A 17 -6.96 -16.49 -34.78
C VAL A 17 -6.02 -16.75 -33.60
N VAL A 18 -5.15 -17.75 -33.66
CA VAL A 18 -4.19 -18.06 -32.59
C VAL A 18 -3.23 -16.89 -32.36
N VAL A 19 -2.69 -16.29 -33.41
CA VAL A 19 -1.80 -15.13 -33.31
C VAL A 19 -2.50 -13.94 -32.68
N VAL A 20 -3.74 -13.66 -33.06
CA VAL A 20 -4.56 -12.59 -32.47
C VAL A 20 -4.79 -12.82 -30.98
N LEU A 21 -5.11 -14.06 -30.57
CA LEU A 21 -5.30 -14.41 -29.16
C LEU A 21 -4.01 -14.24 -28.35
N ILE A 22 -2.86 -14.65 -28.89
CA ILE A 22 -1.56 -14.47 -28.23
C ILE A 22 -1.23 -12.98 -28.10
N ALA A 23 -1.44 -12.19 -29.16
CA ALA A 23 -1.20 -10.76 -29.15
C ALA A 23 -2.08 -10.05 -28.12
N ALA A 24 -3.38 -10.36 -28.08
CA ALA A 24 -4.32 -9.82 -27.11
C ALA A 24 -3.92 -10.18 -25.66
N ALA A 25 -3.60 -11.45 -25.40
CA ALA A 25 -3.14 -11.90 -24.08
C ALA A 25 -1.85 -11.20 -23.64
N SER A 26 -0.90 -10.99 -24.57
CA SER A 26 0.35 -10.27 -24.32
C SER A 26 0.09 -8.80 -23.94
N ILE A 27 -0.77 -8.10 -24.68
CA ILE A 27 -1.14 -6.72 -24.40
C ILE A 27 -1.82 -6.60 -23.02
N MET A 28 -2.77 -7.49 -22.71
CA MET A 28 -3.45 -7.51 -21.42
C MET A 28 -2.48 -7.74 -20.26
N ARG A 29 -1.54 -8.68 -20.41
CA ARG A 29 -0.51 -8.96 -19.40
C ARG A 29 0.38 -7.74 -19.16
N ARG A 30 0.83 -7.07 -20.22
CA ARG A 30 1.65 -5.85 -20.11
C ARG A 30 0.90 -4.76 -19.36
N ARG A 31 -0.34 -4.45 -19.78
CA ARG A 31 -1.16 -3.43 -19.11
C ARG A 31 -1.41 -3.71 -17.64
N ARG A 32 -1.68 -4.97 -17.30
CA ARG A 32 -1.86 -5.40 -15.90
C ARG A 32 -0.62 -5.16 -15.07
N SER A 33 0.53 -5.55 -15.59
CA SER A 33 1.80 -5.39 -14.89
C SER A 33 2.17 -3.93 -14.70
N GLU A 34 1.98 -3.09 -15.73
CA GLU A 34 2.21 -1.64 -15.60
C GLU A 34 1.30 -1.02 -14.55
N ARG A 35 0.02 -1.43 -14.46
CA ARG A 35 -0.88 -0.99 -13.38
C ARG A 35 -0.34 -1.40 -12.01
N LEU A 36 0.06 -2.66 -11.83
CA LEU A 36 0.59 -3.13 -10.54
C LEU A 36 1.88 -2.39 -10.17
N LYS A 37 2.76 -2.17 -11.15
CA LYS A 37 3.99 -1.41 -10.96
C LYS A 37 3.73 0.05 -10.62
N SER A 38 2.76 0.71 -11.27
CA SER A 38 2.42 2.10 -10.99
C SER A 38 1.73 2.26 -9.63
N GLN A 39 0.92 1.29 -9.23
CA GLN A 39 0.19 1.29 -7.97
C GLN A 39 1.08 0.95 -6.78
N PHE A 40 1.82 -0.16 -6.82
CA PHE A 40 2.64 -0.64 -5.71
C PHE A 40 4.05 -0.02 -5.69
N GLY A 41 4.52 0.52 -6.82
CA GLY A 41 5.82 1.17 -6.90
C GLY A 41 6.96 0.21 -6.47
N PRO A 42 7.79 0.56 -5.49
CA PRO A 42 8.87 -0.30 -4.99
C PRO A 42 8.40 -1.65 -4.43
N GLU A 43 7.19 -1.74 -3.87
CA GLU A 43 6.65 -3.01 -3.39
C GLU A 43 6.39 -4.00 -4.52
N TYR A 44 6.20 -3.53 -5.75
CA TYR A 44 6.17 -4.42 -6.91
C TYR A 44 7.50 -5.15 -7.08
N ALA A 45 8.61 -4.41 -7.02
CA ALA A 45 9.94 -4.99 -7.18
C ALA A 45 10.23 -5.99 -6.04
N ARG A 46 9.90 -5.64 -4.79
CA ARG A 46 10.02 -6.54 -3.64
C ARG A 46 9.20 -7.81 -3.79
N ALA A 47 7.93 -7.70 -4.18
CA ALA A 47 7.06 -8.87 -4.33
C ALA A 47 7.55 -9.82 -5.42
N VAL A 48 8.05 -9.28 -6.53
CA VAL A 48 8.65 -10.09 -7.61
C VAL A 48 9.95 -10.76 -7.17
N ASP A 49 10.80 -10.04 -6.45
CA ASP A 49 12.08 -10.56 -5.93
C ASP A 49 11.84 -11.68 -4.90
N THR A 50 10.95 -11.44 -3.95
CA THR A 50 10.60 -12.40 -2.88
C THR A 50 9.95 -13.67 -3.45
N ALA A 51 9.07 -13.52 -4.45
CA ALA A 51 8.40 -14.65 -5.08
C ALA A 51 9.29 -15.41 -6.08
N GLY A 52 10.46 -14.87 -6.45
CA GLY A 52 11.42 -15.47 -7.37
C GLY A 52 11.04 -15.37 -8.86
N ASP A 53 9.79 -15.03 -9.19
CA ASP A 53 9.36 -14.76 -10.54
C ASP A 53 8.24 -13.71 -10.63
N ARG A 54 8.18 -13.02 -11.78
CA ARG A 54 7.21 -11.96 -12.03
C ARG A 54 5.76 -12.41 -11.91
N ARG A 55 5.44 -13.61 -12.39
CA ARG A 55 4.06 -14.11 -12.40
C ARG A 55 3.59 -14.44 -10.99
N ALA A 56 4.44 -15.04 -10.17
CA ALA A 56 4.15 -15.31 -8.77
C ALA A 56 3.99 -14.00 -7.97
N GLY A 57 4.93 -13.06 -8.12
CA GLY A 57 4.86 -11.76 -7.43
C GLY A 57 3.61 -10.95 -7.82
N GLU A 58 3.30 -10.84 -9.11
CA GLU A 58 2.07 -10.17 -9.55
C GLU A 58 0.82 -10.86 -8.99
N LYS A 59 0.76 -12.19 -9.01
CA LYS A 59 -0.37 -12.97 -8.46
C LYS A 59 -0.57 -12.68 -6.97
N GLU A 60 0.51 -12.54 -6.21
CA GLU A 60 0.46 -12.18 -4.80
C GLU A 60 -0.09 -10.77 -4.59
N LEU A 61 0.41 -9.76 -5.31
CA LEU A 61 -0.09 -8.38 -5.22
C LEU A 61 -1.60 -8.29 -5.48
N LEU A 62 -2.08 -9.05 -6.47
CA LEU A 62 -3.51 -9.14 -6.77
C LEU A 62 -4.31 -9.84 -5.67
N ALA A 63 -3.71 -10.82 -4.98
CA ALA A 63 -4.34 -11.44 -3.84
C ALA A 63 -4.45 -10.45 -2.68
N ARG A 64 -3.44 -9.59 -2.48
CA ARG A 64 -3.47 -8.50 -1.49
C ARG A 64 -4.59 -7.50 -1.79
N GLU A 65 -4.72 -7.03 -3.04
CA GLU A 65 -5.85 -6.16 -3.45
C GLU A 65 -7.20 -6.80 -3.13
N ARG A 66 -7.40 -8.06 -3.53
CA ARG A 66 -8.65 -8.79 -3.27
C ARG A 66 -8.93 -9.03 -1.79
N LYS A 67 -7.89 -9.14 -0.96
CA LYS A 67 -8.02 -9.25 0.49
C LYS A 67 -8.46 -7.91 1.06
N ARG A 68 -7.80 -6.82 0.65
CA ARG A 68 -8.15 -5.45 1.01
C ARG A 68 -9.59 -5.10 0.67
N ASP A 69 -10.10 -5.51 -0.49
CA ASP A 69 -11.49 -5.26 -0.89
C ASP A 69 -12.55 -5.88 0.04
N LYS A 70 -12.14 -6.82 0.91
CA LYS A 70 -13.00 -7.44 1.92
C LYS A 70 -12.87 -6.80 3.30
N LEU A 71 -11.89 -5.91 3.48
CA LEU A 71 -11.65 -5.21 4.73
C LEU A 71 -12.49 -3.94 4.79
N ASP A 72 -13.11 -3.69 5.94
CA ASP A 72 -13.78 -2.43 6.22
C ASP A 72 -12.78 -1.46 6.84
N ILE A 73 -11.96 -0.84 5.99
CA ILE A 73 -10.98 0.17 6.41
C ILE A 73 -11.66 1.51 6.56
N ARG A 74 -11.63 2.07 7.77
CA ARG A 74 -12.33 3.30 8.13
C ARG A 74 -11.36 4.45 8.38
N GLU A 75 -11.87 5.67 8.22
CA GLU A 75 -11.20 6.87 8.71
C GLU A 75 -11.33 6.94 10.24
N LEU A 76 -10.32 7.50 10.91
CA LEU A 76 -10.38 7.70 12.35
C LEU A 76 -11.40 8.77 12.71
N ALA A 77 -12.11 8.57 13.81
CA ALA A 77 -12.91 9.63 14.41
C ALA A 77 -12.01 10.83 14.81
N PRO A 78 -12.51 12.08 14.72
CA PRO A 78 -11.73 13.27 15.07
C PRO A 78 -11.10 13.21 16.47
N ASP A 79 -11.84 12.70 17.45
CA ASP A 79 -11.36 12.55 18.83
C ASP A 79 -10.25 11.51 18.95
N SER A 80 -10.34 10.39 18.22
CA SER A 80 -9.27 9.39 18.17
C SER A 80 -8.02 9.96 17.50
N ARG A 81 -8.18 10.68 16.38
CA ARG A 81 -7.06 11.37 15.72
C ARG A 81 -6.36 12.34 16.67
N ALA A 82 -7.11 13.16 17.41
CA ALA A 82 -6.56 14.08 18.40
C ALA A 82 -5.81 13.35 19.51
N ARG A 83 -6.36 12.24 20.02
CA ARG A 83 -5.73 11.39 21.06
C ARG A 83 -4.40 10.82 20.58
N TYR A 84 -4.35 10.29 19.36
CA TYR A 84 -3.13 9.74 18.79
C TYR A 84 -2.07 10.82 18.53
N LEU A 85 -2.46 12.02 18.07
CA LEU A 85 -1.53 13.14 17.93
C LEU A 85 -0.90 13.55 19.28
N GLN A 86 -1.70 13.61 20.34
CA GLN A 86 -1.19 13.89 21.69
C GLN A 86 -0.23 12.80 22.17
N ALA A 87 -0.57 11.53 21.98
CA ALA A 87 0.28 10.41 22.34
C ALA A 87 1.61 10.41 21.55
N TRP A 88 1.56 10.74 20.26
CA TRP A 88 2.75 10.91 19.43
C TRP A 88 3.65 12.04 19.96
N SER A 89 3.06 13.20 20.30
CA SER A 89 3.82 14.32 20.87
C SER A 89 4.47 13.95 22.20
N ALA A 90 3.76 13.24 23.08
CA ALA A 90 4.32 12.80 24.37
C ALA A 90 5.50 11.85 24.19
N MET A 91 5.40 10.90 23.25
CA MET A 91 6.50 10.00 22.88
C MET A 91 7.73 10.79 22.38
N GLN A 92 7.52 11.81 21.53
CA GLN A 92 8.63 12.63 21.03
C GLN A 92 9.33 13.42 22.14
N THR A 93 8.60 13.89 23.14
CA THR A 93 9.20 14.53 24.32
C THR A 93 10.02 13.54 25.14
N GLY A 94 9.50 12.32 25.34
CA GLY A 94 10.20 11.25 26.07
C GLY A 94 11.45 10.71 25.36
N PHE A 95 11.61 10.93 24.06
CA PHE A 95 12.78 10.46 23.29
C PHE A 95 14.12 10.96 23.83
N VAL A 96 14.16 12.16 24.43
CA VAL A 96 15.42 12.70 24.98
C VAL A 96 15.89 11.89 26.19
N ASP A 97 14.94 11.38 26.97
CA ASP A 97 15.21 10.65 28.21
C ASP A 97 15.39 9.16 27.94
N ASP A 98 14.50 8.55 27.16
CA ASP A 98 14.58 7.15 26.73
C ASP A 98 14.30 7.00 25.23
N PRO A 99 15.36 7.11 24.40
CA PRO A 99 15.28 6.87 22.97
C PRO A 99 14.80 5.47 22.58
N ALA A 100 15.17 4.45 23.34
CA ALA A 100 14.88 3.05 23.04
C ALA A 100 13.39 2.73 23.25
N GLU A 101 12.85 3.16 24.39
CA GLU A 101 11.42 3.04 24.71
C GLU A 101 10.57 3.83 23.71
N SER A 102 11.05 5.00 23.28
CA SER A 102 10.33 5.85 22.34
C SER A 102 10.15 5.20 20.96
N VAL A 103 11.16 4.48 20.45
CA VAL A 103 11.03 3.70 19.20
C VAL A 103 9.96 2.60 19.36
N GLY A 104 9.94 1.91 20.49
CA GLY A 104 8.90 0.90 20.78
C GLY A 104 7.50 1.51 20.94
N THR A 105 7.41 2.71 21.50
CA THR A 105 6.15 3.46 21.60
C THR A 105 5.64 3.89 20.23
N ALA A 106 6.54 4.31 19.32
CA ALA A 106 6.18 4.66 17.95
C ALA A 106 5.59 3.47 17.17
N ASP A 107 6.20 2.27 17.27
CA ASP A 107 5.65 1.04 16.65
C ASP A 107 4.26 0.70 17.19
N ARG A 108 4.06 0.81 18.51
CA ARG A 108 2.76 0.59 19.16
C ARG A 108 1.71 1.57 18.67
N LEU A 109 2.01 2.87 18.61
CA LEU A 109 1.07 3.89 18.14
C LEU A 109 0.63 3.64 16.69
N VAL A 110 1.56 3.30 15.80
CA VAL A 110 1.24 2.94 14.41
C VAL A 110 0.33 1.71 14.37
N THR A 111 0.67 0.68 15.15
CA THR A 111 -0.13 -0.56 15.24
C THR A 111 -1.55 -0.30 15.76
N ASP A 112 -1.70 0.55 16.76
CA ASP A 112 -2.99 0.89 17.35
C ASP A 112 -3.86 1.67 16.37
N VAL A 113 -3.27 2.63 15.64
CA VAL A 113 -3.98 3.34 14.57
C VAL A 113 -4.42 2.38 13.48
N MET A 114 -3.54 1.47 13.04
CA MET A 114 -3.89 0.46 12.03
C MET A 114 -5.08 -0.40 12.49
N ARG A 115 -5.04 -0.87 13.75
CA ARG A 115 -6.12 -1.65 14.35
C ARG A 115 -7.44 -0.87 14.37
N GLU A 116 -7.44 0.38 14.84
CA GLU A 116 -8.65 1.19 14.94
C GLU A 116 -9.24 1.48 13.55
N ARG A 117 -8.39 1.64 12.53
CA ARG A 117 -8.82 1.77 11.14
C ARG A 117 -9.31 0.48 10.51
N GLY A 118 -9.16 -0.67 11.17
CA GLY A 118 -9.66 -1.97 10.70
C GLY A 118 -8.64 -2.81 9.92
N TYR A 119 -7.37 -2.42 9.90
CA TYR A 119 -6.32 -3.25 9.30
C TYR A 119 -6.06 -4.51 10.16
N PRO A 120 -5.83 -5.67 9.52
CA PRO A 120 -5.27 -6.82 10.20
C PRO A 120 -3.93 -6.46 10.83
N ILE A 121 -3.69 -6.97 12.04
CA ILE A 121 -2.50 -6.65 12.82
C ILE A 121 -1.74 -7.92 13.25
N ASP A 122 -1.67 -8.88 12.35
CA ASP A 122 -0.95 -10.14 12.55
C ASP A 122 0.58 -9.89 12.57
N ASP A 123 1.38 -10.76 11.97
CA ASP A 123 2.82 -10.52 11.85
C ASP A 123 3.15 -9.29 11.00
N PHE A 124 4.33 -8.73 11.21
CA PHE A 124 4.78 -7.52 10.54
C PHE A 124 4.72 -7.62 9.01
N GLU A 125 5.11 -8.76 8.44
CA GLU A 125 5.14 -8.93 6.98
C GLU A 125 3.73 -8.88 6.40
N GLN A 126 2.77 -9.54 7.05
CA GLN A 126 1.37 -9.47 6.63
C GLN A 126 0.80 -8.06 6.77
N ARG A 127 1.11 -7.33 7.86
CA ARG A 127 0.68 -5.94 8.05
C ARG A 127 1.24 -5.01 6.98
N ALA A 128 2.53 -5.13 6.69
CA ALA A 128 3.20 -4.37 5.64
C ALA A 128 2.62 -4.71 4.25
N ALA A 129 2.31 -5.98 4.00
CA ALA A 129 1.66 -6.41 2.76
C ALA A 129 0.25 -5.81 2.61
N ASP A 130 -0.56 -5.84 3.66
CA ASP A 130 -1.93 -5.33 3.62
C ASP A 130 -1.95 -3.79 3.45
N ILE A 131 -1.09 -3.06 4.18
CA ILE A 131 -1.03 -1.60 4.10
C ILE A 131 -0.44 -1.10 2.77
N SER A 132 0.41 -1.90 2.10
CA SER A 132 0.99 -1.53 0.80
C SER A 132 -0.06 -1.30 -0.30
N VAL A 133 -1.27 -1.84 -0.14
CA VAL A 133 -2.35 -1.68 -1.11
C VAL A 133 -2.90 -0.26 -1.10
N ASP A 134 -3.12 0.30 0.09
CA ASP A 134 -3.69 1.64 0.29
C ASP A 134 -2.61 2.72 0.41
N HIS A 135 -1.44 2.36 0.93
CA HIS A 135 -0.36 3.28 1.26
C HIS A 135 1.01 2.84 0.67
N PRO A 136 1.10 2.61 -0.66
CA PRO A 136 2.29 2.05 -1.32
C PRO A 136 3.54 2.93 -1.18
N LYS A 137 3.39 4.24 -0.98
CA LYS A 137 4.51 5.17 -0.86
C LYS A 137 5.16 5.18 0.53
N VAL A 138 4.44 4.77 1.58
CA VAL A 138 4.93 4.87 2.97
C VAL A 138 5.22 3.53 3.62
N VAL A 139 4.82 2.42 2.99
CA VAL A 139 5.19 1.07 3.45
C VAL A 139 6.71 0.84 3.46
N GLU A 140 7.47 1.48 2.58
CA GLU A 140 8.94 1.42 2.65
C GLU A 140 9.47 2.03 3.94
N HIS A 141 8.92 3.17 4.37
CA HIS A 141 9.27 3.75 5.66
C HIS A 141 8.87 2.80 6.79
N TYR A 142 7.69 2.19 6.74
CA TYR A 142 7.29 1.23 7.77
C TYR A 142 8.26 0.05 7.91
N ARG A 143 8.72 -0.50 6.77
CA ARG A 143 9.71 -1.59 6.75
C ARG A 143 11.08 -1.16 7.24
N ALA A 144 11.54 0.02 6.86
CA ALA A 144 12.78 0.59 7.39
C ALA A 144 12.70 0.80 8.92
N ALA A 145 11.59 1.36 9.41
CA ALA A 145 11.34 1.56 10.84
C ALA A 145 11.38 0.24 11.61
N HIS A 146 10.77 -0.82 11.07
CA HIS A 146 10.72 -2.11 11.72
C HIS A 146 12.08 -2.81 11.76
N ILE A 147 12.89 -2.70 10.70
CA ILE A 147 14.28 -3.20 10.71
C ILE A 147 15.07 -2.54 11.84
N LEU A 148 14.98 -1.21 11.95
CA LEU A 148 15.66 -0.46 13.01
C LEU A 148 15.10 -0.83 14.40
N HIS A 149 13.79 -1.02 14.53
CA HIS A 149 13.18 -1.46 15.79
C HIS A 149 13.65 -2.86 16.22
N LEU A 150 13.74 -3.82 15.31
CA LEU A 150 14.27 -5.15 15.61
C LEU A 150 15.75 -5.12 16.00
N ALA A 151 16.54 -4.27 15.34
CA ALA A 151 17.95 -4.06 15.70
C ALA A 151 18.07 -3.36 17.07
N GLN A 152 17.15 -2.43 17.38
CA GLN A 152 17.08 -1.78 18.69
C GLN A 152 16.79 -2.78 19.82
N GLN A 153 15.87 -3.72 19.64
CA GLN A 153 15.57 -4.74 20.65
C GLN A 153 16.78 -5.62 20.99
N LYS A 154 17.74 -5.73 20.07
CA LYS A 154 18.99 -6.45 20.27
C LYS A 154 20.10 -5.60 20.89
N GLY A 155 19.89 -4.27 21.00
CA GLY A 155 20.90 -3.32 21.45
C GLY A 155 21.93 -2.94 20.39
N ASP A 156 21.65 -3.22 19.10
CA ASP A 156 22.63 -3.14 18.02
C ASP A 156 22.73 -1.76 17.36
N ILE A 157 21.95 -0.77 17.81
CA ILE A 157 21.90 0.56 17.17
C ILE A 157 22.05 1.71 18.17
N GLY A 158 22.65 2.81 17.70
CA GLY A 158 22.82 4.05 18.46
C GLY A 158 21.61 4.98 18.36
N THR A 159 21.68 6.10 19.09
CA THR A 159 20.61 7.11 19.17
C THR A 159 20.22 7.75 17.85
N GLU A 160 21.15 7.88 16.91
CA GLU A 160 20.83 8.44 15.59
C GLU A 160 19.97 7.50 14.75
N ALA A 161 20.24 6.20 14.80
CA ALA A 161 19.42 5.19 14.15
C ALA A 161 18.04 5.07 14.81
N GLN A 162 17.94 5.27 16.13
CA GLN A 162 16.66 5.35 16.83
C GLN A 162 15.84 6.59 16.39
N ARG A 163 16.51 7.74 16.21
CA ARG A 163 15.89 8.95 15.63
C ARG A 163 15.36 8.67 14.23
N GLU A 164 16.16 8.02 13.38
CA GLU A 164 15.78 7.64 12.03
C GLU A 164 14.54 6.71 12.03
N ALA A 165 14.49 5.74 12.94
CA ALA A 165 13.33 4.85 13.09
C ALA A 165 12.03 5.64 13.39
N ILE A 166 12.09 6.65 14.27
CA ILE A 166 10.95 7.50 14.59
C ILE A 166 10.51 8.33 13.38
N VAL A 167 11.46 8.84 12.57
CA VAL A 167 11.13 9.56 11.33
C VAL A 167 10.38 8.65 10.36
N HIS A 168 10.83 7.40 10.21
CA HIS A 168 10.15 6.41 9.39
C HIS A 168 8.75 6.05 9.91
N TYR A 169 8.58 5.82 11.21
CA TYR A 169 7.25 5.60 11.79
C TYR A 169 6.33 6.82 11.62
N ARG A 170 6.87 8.04 11.75
CA ARG A 170 6.09 9.28 11.57
C ARG A 170 5.49 9.38 10.18
N ALA A 171 6.28 9.08 9.15
CA ALA A 171 5.82 9.14 7.76
C ALA A 171 4.59 8.25 7.52
N LEU A 172 4.58 7.04 8.11
CA LEU A 172 3.41 6.17 8.06
C LEU A 172 2.26 6.70 8.93
N PHE A 173 2.57 7.12 10.15
CA PHE A 173 1.59 7.61 11.12
C PHE A 173 0.76 8.78 10.58
N GLU A 174 1.41 9.78 9.97
CA GLU A 174 0.73 10.95 9.39
C GLU A 174 -0.23 10.59 8.25
N GLN A 175 0.16 9.63 7.39
CA GLN A 175 -0.71 9.10 6.34
C GLN A 175 -1.89 8.33 6.94
N LEU A 176 -1.66 7.58 8.01
CA LEU A 176 -2.70 6.84 8.70
C LEU A 176 -3.68 7.75 9.46
N LEU A 177 -3.26 8.92 9.90
CA LEU A 177 -4.15 9.92 10.50
C LEU A 177 -4.98 10.72 9.48
N GLY A 178 -4.80 10.47 8.18
CA GLY A 178 -5.61 11.09 7.12
C GLY A 178 -5.21 12.52 6.77
N ASN A 179 -3.93 12.87 6.87
CA ASN A 179 -3.48 14.24 6.58
C ASN A 179 -3.41 14.61 5.09
N ASP A 180 -3.80 13.76 4.15
CA ASP A 180 -3.87 14.13 2.73
C ASP A 180 -5.17 13.64 2.04
N ASP A 181 -5.92 14.63 1.54
CA ASP A 181 -6.93 14.62 0.46
C ASP A 181 -8.40 14.16 0.64
N SER A 182 -8.82 13.40 1.67
CA SER A 182 -10.27 13.10 1.84
C SER A 182 -11.14 14.33 2.19
N GLY A 183 -10.54 15.32 2.87
CA GLY A 183 -11.21 16.55 3.27
C GLY A 183 -11.49 17.53 2.11
N LYS A 184 -10.70 17.47 1.03
CA LYS A 184 -10.90 18.37 -0.12
C LYS A 184 -12.03 17.88 -1.03
N ASP A 185 -12.24 16.57 -1.12
CA ASP A 185 -13.27 15.99 -2.00
C ASP A 185 -14.67 16.15 -1.42
N SER A 186 -14.81 16.05 -0.10
CA SER A 186 -16.07 16.32 0.61
C SER A 186 -16.45 17.80 0.61
N GLN A 187 -15.47 18.71 0.62
CA GLN A 187 -15.70 20.16 0.53
C GLN A 187 -16.04 20.60 -0.91
N ARG A 188 -15.34 20.09 -1.93
CA ARG A 188 -15.66 20.34 -3.35
C ARG A 188 -17.03 19.80 -3.76
N ARG A 189 -17.46 18.66 -3.21
CA ARG A 189 -18.76 18.07 -3.52
C ARG A 189 -19.94 18.85 -2.91
N ARG A 190 -19.72 19.50 -1.75
CA ARG A 190 -20.71 20.40 -1.14
C ARG A 190 -20.79 21.73 -1.87
N GLU A 191 -19.65 22.30 -2.26
CA GLU A 191 -19.58 23.57 -2.99
C GLU A 191 -20.21 23.47 -4.40
N HIS A 192 -20.06 22.31 -5.06
CA HIS A 192 -20.67 22.04 -6.37
C HIS A 192 -22.19 21.79 -6.29
N ASP A 193 -22.71 21.33 -5.14
CA ASP A 193 -24.15 21.14 -4.93
C ASP A 193 -24.85 22.48 -4.60
N ASP A 194 -24.19 23.33 -3.82
CA ASP A 194 -24.67 24.68 -3.46
C ASP A 194 -24.67 25.62 -4.68
N SER A 195 -23.68 25.49 -5.55
CA SER A 195 -23.59 26.25 -6.82
C SER A 195 -24.70 25.90 -7.82
N ARG A 196 -25.32 24.71 -7.71
CA ARG A 196 -26.42 24.29 -8.59
C ARG A 196 -27.78 24.81 -8.12
N GLN A 197 -27.94 25.14 -6.85
CA GLN A 197 -29.20 25.66 -6.31
C GLN A 197 -29.37 27.16 -6.54
N HIS A 198 -28.29 27.91 -6.79
CA HIS A 198 -28.30 29.36 -7.02
C HIS A 198 -28.40 29.79 -8.51
N HIS A 199 -28.58 28.85 -9.44
CA HIS A 199 -28.71 29.13 -10.89
C HIS A 199 -30.00 28.56 -11.52
N GLY A 200 -31.04 28.37 -10.71
CA GLY A 200 -32.41 28.06 -11.15
C GLY A 200 -33.30 29.29 -11.16
#